data_AF-A0A0N4WVN0-F1
#
_entry.id   AF-A0A0N4WVN0-F1
#
_cell.length_a   1.000
_cell.length_b   1.000
_cell.length_c   1.000
_cell.angle_alpha   90.00
_cell.angle_beta   90.00
_cell.angle_gamma   90.00
#
_symmetry.space_group_name_H-M   'P 1'
#
loop_
_entity.id
_entity.type
_entity.pdbx_description
1 polymer ?
#
loop_
_entity_poly.entity_id
_entity_poly.type
_entity_poly.pdbx_seq_one_letter_code
_entity_poly.pdbx_strand_id
1 'polypeptide(L)'
;MESFRLALIIELILLLSLIAFVNVFCAIKIKFYLKNTKQTSCWLLQYHFFQAACPIVFLVTPYCFAVFLLFTGIDSNQIITVVLSTLLALYPIFNPIIIITFMKEYRNFIAIKLKAPDVVREIDKPI
;
A
#
# COMPACT_ATOMS: atom_id res chain seq x y z
N MET A 1 -22.35 -22.93 -9.30
CA MET A 1 -21.66 -22.30 -8.16
C MET A 1 -20.15 -22.50 -8.22
N GLU A 2 -19.66 -23.69 -8.59
CA GLU A 2 -18.23 -24.00 -8.78
C GLU A 2 -17.52 -23.09 -9.80
N SER A 3 -18.11 -22.83 -10.97
CA SER A 3 -17.50 -22.01 -12.03
C SER A 3 -17.25 -20.56 -11.62
N PHE A 4 -18.12 -20.00 -10.77
CA PHE A 4 -17.99 -18.63 -10.24
C PHE A 4 -16.85 -18.55 -9.21
N ARG A 5 -16.70 -19.57 -8.36
CA ARG A 5 -15.61 -19.66 -7.39
C ARG A 5 -14.25 -19.75 -8.09
N LEU A 6 -14.15 -20.59 -9.12
CA LEU A 6 -12.92 -20.72 -9.92
C LEU A 6 -12.58 -19.42 -10.65
N ALA A 7 -13.57 -18.73 -11.23
CA ALA A 7 -13.36 -17.44 -11.87
C ALA A 7 -12.78 -16.39 -10.89
N LEU A 8 -13.33 -16.30 -9.68
CA LEU A 8 -12.82 -15.39 -8.63
C LEU A 8 -11.38 -15.73 -8.21
N ILE A 9 -11.04 -17.03 -8.11
CA ILE A 9 -9.68 -17.46 -7.76
C ILE A 9 -8.69 -17.11 -8.88
N ILE A 10 -9.07 -17.31 -10.14
CA ILE A 10 -8.23 -16.96 -11.30
C ILE A 10 -8.02 -15.45 -11.35
N GLU A 11 -9.09 -14.66 -11.23
CA GLU A 11 -9.02 -13.20 -11.22
C GLU A 11 -8.12 -12.70 -10.08
N LEU A 12 -8.21 -13.31 -8.90
CA LEU A 12 -7.35 -12.99 -7.75
C LEU A 12 -5.86 -13.27 -8.02
N ILE A 13 -5.53 -14.46 -8.55
CA ILE A 13 -4.13 -14.82 -8.85
C ILE A 13 -3.55 -13.81 -9.85
N LEU A 14 -4.36 -13.41 -10.83
CA LEU A 14 -3.99 -12.43 -11.85
C LEU A 14 -3.76 -11.05 -11.21
N LEU A 15 -4.63 -10.61 -10.30
CA LEU A 15 -4.52 -9.36 -9.56
C LEU A 15 -3.28 -9.32 -8.66
N LEU A 16 -3.03 -10.39 -7.88
CA LEU A 16 -1.85 -10.52 -7.02
C LEU A 16 -0.54 -10.53 -7.82
N SER A 17 -0.53 -11.26 -8.95
CA SER A 17 0.60 -11.30 -9.87
C SER A 17 0.90 -9.92 -10.45
N LEU A 18 -0.14 -9.17 -10.84
CA LEU A 18 0.00 -7.83 -11.39
C LEU A 18 0.51 -6.82 -10.35
N ILE A 19 -0.01 -6.87 -9.11
CA ILE A 19 0.47 -6.05 -7.99
C ILE A 19 1.94 -6.36 -7.68
N ALA A 20 2.30 -7.64 -7.60
CA ALA A 20 3.68 -8.06 -7.37
C ALA A 20 4.61 -7.58 -8.50
N PHE A 21 4.19 -7.74 -9.75
CA PHE A 21 4.94 -7.28 -10.92
C PHE A 21 5.17 -5.76 -10.89
N VAL A 22 4.11 -4.97 -10.64
CA VAL A 22 4.21 -3.50 -10.55
C VAL A 22 5.15 -3.09 -9.42
N ASN A 23 5.03 -3.70 -8.24
CA ASN A 23 5.89 -3.39 -7.09
C ASN A 23 7.37 -3.72 -7.37
N VAL A 24 7.65 -4.88 -7.97
CA VAL A 24 9.01 -5.28 -8.35
C VAL A 24 9.55 -4.35 -9.43
N PHE A 25 8.75 -4.02 -10.45
CA PHE A 25 9.15 -3.11 -11.51
C PHE A 25 9.47 -1.71 -10.96
N CYS A 26 8.62 -1.19 -10.06
CA CYS A 26 8.83 0.09 -9.41
C CYS A 26 10.12 0.08 -8.57
N ALA A 27 10.33 -0.98 -7.77
CA ALA A 27 11.53 -1.15 -6.95
C ALA A 27 12.81 -1.24 -7.81
N ILE A 28 12.79 -1.96 -8.94
CA ILE A 28 13.92 -2.05 -9.88
C ILE A 28 14.21 -0.67 -10.47
N LYS A 29 13.19 0.04 -10.95
CA LYS A 29 13.38 1.36 -11.58
C LYS A 29 13.97 2.37 -10.60
N ILE A 30 13.53 2.33 -9.34
CA ILE A 30 14.03 3.17 -8.26
C ILE A 30 15.44 2.79 -7.88
N LYS A 31 15.75 1.49 -7.72
CA LYS A 31 17.11 1.02 -7.51
C LYS A 31 18.05 1.46 -8.62
N PHE A 32 17.60 1.43 -9.88
CA PHE A 32 18.39 1.89 -11.02
C PHE A 32 18.60 3.42 -10.98
N TYR A 33 17.55 4.18 -10.68
CA TYR A 33 17.64 5.63 -10.51
C TYR A 33 18.60 6.02 -9.37
N LEU A 34 18.46 5.37 -8.21
CA LEU A 34 19.35 5.52 -7.05
C LEU A 34 20.78 5.07 -7.31
N LYS A 35 21.01 4.08 -8.18
CA LYS A 35 22.38 3.70 -8.56
C LYS A 35 23.06 4.78 -9.39
N ASN A 36 22.30 5.49 -10.22
CA ASN A 36 22.82 6.59 -11.03
C ASN A 36 22.94 7.91 -10.25
N THR A 37 22.12 8.12 -9.22
CA THR A 37 22.19 9.29 -8.34
C THR A 37 22.88 8.90 -7.03
N LYS A 38 24.13 9.36 -6.77
CA LYS A 38 24.89 9.08 -5.52
C LYS A 38 24.20 9.51 -4.20
N GLN A 39 22.96 9.97 -4.26
CA GLN A 39 22.18 10.47 -3.14
C GLN A 39 21.23 9.38 -2.64
N THR A 40 21.75 8.51 -1.76
CA THR A 40 20.97 7.51 -1.03
C THR A 40 20.07 8.20 -0.02
N SER A 41 18.90 8.61 -0.47
CA SER A 41 17.87 9.14 0.41
C SER A 41 17.17 7.99 1.13
N CYS A 42 17.58 7.70 2.37
CA CYS A 42 16.99 6.67 3.23
C CYS A 42 15.44 6.74 3.27
N TRP A 43 14.89 7.96 3.21
CA TRP A 43 13.45 8.21 3.20
C TRP A 43 12.72 7.65 1.97
N LEU A 44 13.35 7.64 0.78
CA LEU A 44 12.76 7.07 -0.45
C LEU A 44 12.61 5.55 -0.35
N LEU A 45 13.59 4.91 0.29
CA LEU A 45 13.56 3.47 0.55
C LEU A 45 12.46 3.13 1.56
N GLN A 46 12.38 3.89 2.67
CA GLN A 46 11.34 3.72 3.68
C GLN A 46 9.93 3.90 3.10
N TYR A 47 9.72 4.94 2.30
CA TYR A 47 8.45 5.17 1.60
C TYR A 47 8.04 3.96 0.76
N HIS A 48 8.97 3.37 0.00
CA HIS A 48 8.68 2.18 -0.81
C HIS A 48 8.34 0.95 0.05
N PHE A 49 9.00 0.76 1.19
CA PHE A 49 8.65 -0.30 2.13
C PHE A 49 7.22 -0.12 2.68
N PHE A 50 6.85 1.10 3.08
CA PHE A 50 5.50 1.39 3.56
C PHE A 50 4.44 1.28 2.45
N GLN A 51 4.76 1.74 1.23
CA GLN A 51 3.88 1.64 0.07
C GLN A 51 3.71 0.20 -0.40
N ALA A 52 4.71 -0.68 -0.25
CA ALA A 52 4.57 -2.10 -0.53
C ALA A 52 3.86 -2.86 0.61
N ALA A 53 4.11 -2.48 1.87
CA ALA A 53 3.49 -3.11 3.03
C ALA A 53 1.99 -2.80 3.14
N CYS A 54 1.56 -1.58 2.84
CA CYS A 54 0.16 -1.17 2.91
C CYS A 54 -0.80 -2.05 2.06
N PRO A 55 -0.60 -2.26 0.74
CA PRO A 55 -1.42 -3.16 -0.05
C PRO A 55 -1.30 -4.61 0.41
N ILE A 56 -0.15 -5.05 0.91
CA ILE A 56 -0.02 -6.42 1.45
C ILE A 56 -0.93 -6.59 2.67
N VAL A 57 -0.91 -5.67 3.62
CA VAL A 57 -1.66 -5.78 4.89
C VAL A 57 -3.16 -5.51 4.71
N PHE A 58 -3.53 -4.47 3.96
CA PHE A 58 -4.93 -4.03 3.86
C PHE A 58 -5.69 -4.63 2.69
N LEU A 59 -4.99 -5.21 1.71
CA LEU A 59 -5.61 -5.79 0.52
C LEU A 59 -5.26 -7.29 0.42
N VAL A 60 -3.98 -7.66 0.36
CA VAL A 60 -3.60 -9.08 0.17
C VAL A 60 -4.00 -9.95 1.36
N THR A 61 -3.74 -9.54 2.62
CA THR A 61 -4.09 -10.32 3.82
C THR A 61 -5.59 -10.61 3.95
N PRO A 62 -6.51 -9.62 3.93
CA PRO A 62 -7.93 -9.91 4.06
C PRO A 62 -8.47 -10.75 2.89
N TYR A 63 -7.97 -10.56 1.67
CA TYR A 63 -8.36 -11.39 0.53
C TYR A 63 -7.84 -12.83 0.62
N CYS A 64 -6.57 -13.04 0.99
CA CYS A 64 -6.02 -14.37 1.22
C CYS A 64 -6.79 -15.11 2.31
N PHE A 65 -7.19 -14.40 3.37
CA PHE A 65 -8.01 -14.99 4.43
C PHE A 65 -9.42 -15.36 3.95
N ALA A 66 -10.06 -14.51 3.15
CA ALA A 66 -11.36 -14.82 2.53
C ALA A 66 -11.29 -16.08 1.64
N VAL A 67 -10.22 -16.21 0.86
CA VAL A 67 -9.99 -17.36 -0.02
C VAL A 67 -9.71 -18.63 0.79
N PHE A 68 -8.92 -18.52 1.85
CA PHE A 68 -8.67 -19.63 2.77
C PHE A 68 -9.96 -20.16 3.41
N LEU A 69 -10.85 -19.27 3.87
CA LEU A 69 -12.17 -19.66 4.37
C LEU A 69 -13.01 -20.36 3.30
N LEU A 70 -12.93 -19.88 2.06
CA LEU A 70 -13.67 -20.44 0.92
C LEU A 70 -13.18 -21.85 0.56
N PHE A 71 -11.87 -22.13 0.66
CA PHE A 71 -11.28 -23.45 0.42
C PHE A 71 -11.46 -24.42 1.59
N THR A 72 -11.44 -23.93 2.83
CA THR A 72 -11.65 -24.76 4.02
C THR A 72 -13.13 -25.08 4.25
N GLY A 73 -14.04 -24.40 3.55
CA GLY A 73 -15.48 -24.58 3.71
C GLY A 73 -16.01 -24.12 5.07
N ILE A 74 -15.21 -23.34 5.81
CA ILE A 74 -15.61 -22.77 7.09
C ILE A 74 -16.60 -21.65 6.81
N ASP A 75 -17.80 -21.74 7.39
CA ASP A 75 -18.79 -20.68 7.28
C ASP A 75 -18.23 -19.37 7.84
N SER A 76 -18.20 -18.33 7.00
CA SER A 76 -17.73 -17.02 7.43
C SER A 76 -18.74 -16.42 8.40
N ASN A 77 -18.34 -16.23 9.66
CA ASN A 77 -19.14 -15.49 10.63
C ASN A 77 -19.28 -14.02 10.18
N GLN A 78 -20.42 -13.37 10.44
CA GLN A 78 -20.67 -11.96 10.09
C GLN A 78 -19.55 -11.03 10.58
N ILE A 79 -18.98 -11.31 11.76
CA ILE A 79 -17.87 -10.55 12.32
C ILE A 79 -16.65 -10.57 11.39
N ILE A 80 -16.32 -11.74 10.84
CA ILE A 80 -15.17 -11.91 9.94
C ILE A 80 -15.39 -11.11 8.67
N THR A 81 -16.56 -11.21 8.06
CA THR A 81 -16.90 -10.48 6.83
C THR A 81 -16.80 -8.97 7.04
N VAL A 82 -17.34 -8.44 8.15
CA VAL A 82 -17.27 -7.01 8.48
C VAL A 82 -15.82 -6.53 8.65
N VAL A 83 -14.99 -7.30 9.37
CA VAL A 83 -13.58 -6.96 9.56
C VAL A 83 -12.84 -6.93 8.23
N LEU A 84 -13.02 -7.94 7.37
CA LEU A 84 -12.38 -8.01 6.06
C LEU A 84 -12.81 -6.87 5.15
N SER A 85 -14.11 -6.57 5.08
CA SER A 85 -14.63 -5.45 4.29
C SER A 85 -14.13 -4.10 4.78
N THR A 86 -14.00 -3.93 6.09
CA THR A 86 -13.49 -2.69 6.70
C THR A 86 -12.00 -2.52 6.41
N LEU A 87 -11.20 -3.59 6.49
CA LEU A 87 -9.78 -3.57 6.14
C LEU A 87 -9.56 -3.17 4.67
N LEU A 88 -10.37 -3.71 3.75
CA LEU A 88 -10.37 -3.31 2.35
C LEU A 88 -10.74 -1.83 2.18
N ALA A 89 -11.79 -1.37 2.87
CA ALA A 89 -12.27 0.01 2.77
C ALA A 89 -11.27 1.03 3.32
N LEU A 90 -10.41 0.61 4.25
CA LEU A 90 -9.35 1.44 4.82
C LEU A 90 -8.14 1.61 3.87
N TYR A 91 -7.90 0.67 2.96
CA TYR A 91 -6.81 0.75 1.99
C TYR A 91 -6.74 2.07 1.20
N PRO A 92 -7.83 2.55 0.54
CA PRO A 92 -7.80 3.81 -0.19
C PRO A 92 -7.62 5.05 0.70
N ILE A 93 -7.78 4.93 2.02
CA ILE A 93 -7.53 6.00 2.98
C ILE A 93 -6.05 5.99 3.42
N PHE A 94 -5.48 4.82 3.70
CA PHE A 94 -4.08 4.71 4.11
C PHE A 94 -3.11 5.07 2.98
N ASN A 95 -3.42 4.71 1.74
CA ASN A 95 -2.56 5.01 0.60
C ASN A 95 -2.23 6.53 0.44
N PRO A 96 -3.22 7.46 0.40
CA PRO A 96 -2.94 8.89 0.36
C PRO A 96 -2.30 9.42 1.65
N ILE A 97 -2.63 8.87 2.82
CA ILE A 97 -1.98 9.27 4.09
C ILE A 97 -0.48 8.98 4.04
N ILE A 98 -0.09 7.80 3.54
CA ILE A 98 1.33 7.44 3.37
C ILE A 98 1.99 8.40 2.37
N ILE A 99 1.36 8.67 1.23
CA ILE A 99 1.90 9.61 0.23
C ILE A 99 2.11 11.00 0.84
N ILE A 100 1.10 11.54 1.53
CA ILE A 100 1.17 12.87 2.16
C ILE A 100 2.25 12.92 3.25
N THR A 101 2.39 11.86 4.04
CA THR A 101 3.34 11.81 5.16
C THR A 101 4.78 11.71 4.68
N PHE A 102 5.04 10.96 3.61
CA PHE A 102 6.40 10.68 3.15
C PHE A 102 6.86 11.59 2.00
N MET A 103 5.96 12.15 1.19
CA MET A 103 6.33 13.11 0.14
C MET A 103 6.50 14.51 0.70
N LYS A 104 7.76 14.96 0.79
CA LYS A 104 8.12 16.31 1.24
C LYS A 104 7.39 17.41 0.47
N GLU A 105 7.22 17.24 -0.83
CA GLU A 105 6.49 18.18 -1.71
C GLU A 105 5.03 18.35 -1.27
N TYR A 106 4.35 17.26 -0.91
CA TYR A 106 2.98 17.28 -0.39
C TYR A 106 2.90 17.93 0.98
N ARG A 107 3.81 17.59 1.89
CA ARG A 107 3.87 18.25 3.21
C ARG A 107 4.08 19.75 3.07
N ASN A 108 4.96 20.17 2.16
CA ASN A 108 5.25 21.57 1.92
C ASN A 108 4.04 22.28 1.30
N PHE A 109 3.36 21.64 0.33
CA PHE A 109 2.13 22.17 -0.26
C PHE A 109 1.03 22.37 0.78
N ILE A 110 0.82 21.40 1.67
CA ILE A 110 -0.15 21.48 2.77
C ILE A 110 0.24 22.58 3.76
N ALA A 111 1.51 22.65 4.18
CA ALA A 111 2.00 23.66 5.12
C ALA A 111 1.89 25.09 4.56
N ILE A 112 2.15 25.28 3.25
CA ILE A 112 1.92 26.54 2.54
C ILE A 112 0.43 26.89 2.52
N LYS A 113 -0.44 25.92 2.21
CA LYS A 113 -1.91 26.13 2.19
C LYS A 113 -2.47 26.48 3.57
N LEU A 114 -1.91 25.90 4.64
CA LEU A 114 -2.29 26.13 6.03
C LEU A 114 -1.62 27.37 6.65
N LYS A 115 -0.78 28.11 5.91
CA LYS A 115 -0.02 29.27 6.41
C LYS A 115 0.72 28.98 7.73
N ALA A 116 1.27 27.78 7.89
CA ALA A 116 2.02 27.36 9.06
C ALA A 116 3.52 27.21 8.71
N PRO A 117 4.26 28.33 8.51
CA PRO A 117 5.65 28.30 8.02
C PRO A 117 6.65 27.72 9.04
N ASP A 118 6.31 27.69 10.33
CA ASP A 118 7.20 27.16 11.37
C ASP A 118 7.31 25.62 11.32
N VAL A 119 6.25 24.93 10.88
CA VAL A 119 6.25 23.47 10.69
C VAL A 119 7.15 23.06 9.52
N VAL A 120 7.32 23.92 8.51
CA VAL A 120 8.21 23.68 7.36
C VAL A 120 9.68 23.64 7.79
N ARG A 121 10.08 24.50 8.75
CA ARG A 121 11.47 24.59 9.24
C ARG A 121 11.88 23.39 10.10
N GLU A 122 10.95 22.78 10.83
CA GLU A 122 11.21 21.53 11.56
C GLU A 122 11.32 20.33 10.62
N ILE A 123 10.55 20.29 9.54
CA ILE A 123 10.57 19.19 8.56
C ILE A 123 11.82 19.24 7.66
N ASP A 124 12.43 20.41 7.48
CA ASP A 124 13.65 20.59 6.67
C ASP A 124 14.94 20.21 7.42
N LYS A 125 14.86 19.93 8.73
CA LYS A 125 16.00 19.44 9.51
C LYS A 125 16.33 18.01 9.07
N PRO A 126 17.54 17.73 8.55
CA PRO A 126 17.95 16.36 8.28
C PRO A 126 17.98 15.59 9.60
N ILE A 127 17.36 14.40 9.60
CA ILE A 127 17.49 13.38 10.66
C ILE A 127 18.94 12.90 10.70
#